data_AF-A0A0G0VHG3-F1
#
_entry.id   AF-A0A0G0VHG3-F1
#
_cell.length_a   1.000
_cell.length_b   1.000
_cell.length_c   1.000
_cell.angle_alpha   90.00
_cell.angle_beta   90.00
_cell.angle_gamma   90.00
#
_symmetry.space_group_name_H-M   'P 1'
#
loop_
_entity.id
_entity.type
_entity.pdbx_description
1 polymer ?
#
loop_
_entity_poly.entity_id
_entity_poly.type
_entity_poly.pdbx_seq_one_letter_code
_entity_poly.pdbx_strand_id
1 'polypeptide(L)'
;MISSRLPFYYSVFSSKFWINGGNIFAPFLILVTLYLIAKKKDIFKNEKFIVISTFAATPFLGGLFFSGNNGNLYDYYFTGYYFVFILLFSYLVTKIARGTAGKIIAILFLGIFIYKNMAEYKKAYLLNVNDYKTIVLNRQMAAIDWIYKDANGREFNVDEYVPPVIPYAYQYLFQWLGEVKYKAQPLTKNVDLLYTLYEVDPDHPERLQAWLDRQKGIGTVLEEQKFGGIVVQERQRIK
;
A
#
# COMPACT_ATOMS: atom_id res chain seq x y z
N MET A 1 21.67 16.40 -6.61
CA MET A 1 20.21 16.22 -6.84
C MET A 1 19.93 15.23 -7.96
N ILE A 2 20.42 15.44 -9.19
CA ILE A 2 20.25 14.45 -10.29
C ILE A 2 20.85 13.07 -9.94
N SER A 3 22.02 13.07 -9.30
CA SER A 3 22.72 11.85 -8.84
C SER A 3 21.93 11.00 -7.85
N SER A 4 20.98 11.58 -7.09
CA SER A 4 20.10 10.83 -6.19
C SER A 4 18.73 10.53 -6.83
N ARG A 5 18.25 11.38 -7.75
CA ARG A 5 16.96 11.21 -8.42
C ARG A 5 16.92 10.04 -9.40
N LEU A 6 17.94 9.87 -10.24
CA LEU A 6 17.94 8.80 -11.24
C LEU A 6 17.97 7.39 -10.60
N PRO A 7 18.81 7.11 -9.58
CA PRO A 7 18.74 5.84 -8.86
C PRO A 7 17.40 5.64 -8.16
N PHE A 8 16.82 6.70 -7.60
CA PHE A 8 15.49 6.65 -7.00
C PHE A 8 14.42 6.26 -8.03
N TYR A 9 14.35 6.93 -9.19
CA TYR A 9 13.41 6.58 -10.27
C TYR A 9 13.61 5.15 -10.73
N TYR A 10 14.87 4.74 -10.93
CA TYR A 10 15.17 3.38 -11.31
C TYR A 10 14.64 2.37 -10.29
N SER A 11 14.89 2.60 -9.00
CA SER A 11 14.41 1.75 -7.91
C SER A 11 12.87 1.69 -7.89
N VAL A 12 12.21 2.85 -7.93
CA VAL A 12 10.75 2.97 -7.90
C VAL A 12 10.09 2.20 -9.05
N PHE A 13 10.57 2.38 -10.29
CA PHE A 13 9.93 1.78 -11.46
C PHE A 13 10.35 0.33 -11.69
N SER A 14 11.59 -0.06 -11.38
CA SER A 14 11.99 -1.47 -11.45
C SER A 14 11.28 -2.33 -10.39
N SER A 15 10.97 -1.76 -9.22
CA SER A 15 10.19 -2.44 -8.18
C SER A 15 8.79 -2.88 -8.63
N LYS A 16 8.23 -2.23 -9.67
CA LYS A 16 6.91 -2.59 -10.23
C LYS A 16 6.95 -3.83 -11.11
N PHE A 17 8.14 -4.23 -11.55
CA PHE A 17 8.34 -5.51 -12.22
C PHE A 17 8.76 -6.58 -11.23
N TRP A 18 9.73 -6.29 -10.36
CA TRP A 18 10.28 -7.25 -9.38
C TRP A 18 10.56 -6.60 -8.05
N ILE A 19 10.00 -7.18 -6.98
CA ILE A 19 10.36 -6.84 -5.60
C ILE A 19 11.86 -7.12 -5.42
N ASN A 20 12.63 -6.10 -5.03
CA ASN A 20 14.09 -6.14 -4.83
C ASN A 20 14.90 -6.64 -6.06
N GLY A 21 14.33 -6.57 -7.27
CA GLY A 21 14.92 -7.13 -8.49
C GLY A 21 15.61 -6.10 -9.39
N GLY A 22 15.92 -4.92 -8.89
CA GLY A 22 16.48 -3.80 -9.67
C GLY A 22 17.60 -4.25 -10.61
N ASN A 23 18.65 -4.92 -10.12
CA ASN A 23 19.78 -5.33 -10.97
C ASN A 23 19.41 -6.31 -12.09
N ILE A 24 18.39 -7.14 -11.87
CA ILE A 24 17.90 -8.09 -12.88
C ILE A 24 17.14 -7.34 -13.98
N PHE A 25 16.52 -6.20 -13.67
CA PHE A 25 15.74 -5.38 -14.62
C PHE A 25 16.61 -4.56 -15.55
N ALA A 26 17.82 -4.21 -15.11
CA ALA A 26 18.73 -3.34 -15.86
C ALA A 26 19.00 -3.86 -17.29
N PRO A 27 19.37 -5.14 -17.52
CA PRO A 27 19.60 -5.65 -18.87
C PRO A 27 18.40 -5.47 -19.81
N PHE A 28 17.18 -5.69 -19.32
CA PHE A 28 15.95 -5.54 -20.11
C PHE A 28 15.65 -4.08 -20.41
N LEU A 29 15.81 -3.20 -19.42
CA LEU A 29 15.63 -1.77 -19.61
C LEU A 29 16.67 -1.19 -20.59
N ILE A 30 17.93 -1.62 -20.47
CA ILE A 30 19.02 -1.24 -21.38
C ILE A 30 18.68 -1.69 -22.80
N LEU A 31 18.28 -2.95 -22.98
CA LEU A 31 17.90 -3.48 -24.29
C LEU A 31 16.75 -2.70 -24.93
N VAL A 32 15.68 -2.45 -24.16
CA VAL A 32 14.52 -1.68 -24.62
C VAL A 32 14.91 -0.24 -24.99
N THR A 33 15.80 0.37 -24.21
CA THR A 33 16.33 1.72 -24.47
C THR A 33 17.19 1.75 -25.74
N LEU A 34 18.09 0.79 -25.91
CA LEU A 34 18.91 0.66 -27.12
C LEU A 34 18.04 0.43 -28.36
N TYR A 35 17.00 -0.40 -28.25
CA TYR A 35 16.04 -0.61 -29.33
C TYR A 35 15.29 0.67 -29.70
N LEU A 36 14.83 1.43 -28.70
CA LEU A 36 14.18 2.72 -28.91
C LEU A 36 15.10 3.70 -29.64
N ILE A 37 16.37 3.80 -29.23
CA ILE A 37 17.37 4.65 -29.89
C ILE A 37 17.61 4.21 -31.34
N ALA A 38 17.81 2.91 -31.56
CA ALA A 38 18.07 2.34 -32.89
C ALA A 38 16.88 2.51 -33.86
N LYS A 39 15.65 2.46 -33.35
CA LYS A 39 14.41 2.54 -34.15
C LYS A 39 13.63 3.83 -33.94
N LYS A 40 14.27 4.89 -33.40
CA LYS A 40 13.61 6.16 -33.06
C LYS A 40 12.82 6.76 -34.24
N LYS A 41 13.38 6.72 -35.46
CA LYS A 41 12.72 7.28 -36.65
C LYS A 41 11.40 6.60 -36.99
N ASP A 42 11.25 5.32 -36.68
CA ASP A 42 10.01 4.57 -36.96
C ASP A 42 9.05 4.61 -35.79
N ILE A 43 9.56 4.56 -34.56
CA ILE A 43 8.75 4.59 -33.34
C ILE A 43 8.08 5.97 -33.17
N PHE A 44 8.83 7.05 -33.38
CA PHE A 44 8.32 8.42 -33.25
C PHE A 44 7.47 8.89 -34.44
N LYS A 45 7.13 8.02 -35.39
CA LYS A 45 6.03 8.29 -36.36
C LYS A 45 4.65 8.02 -35.76
N ASN A 46 4.58 7.25 -34.68
CA ASN A 46 3.32 6.92 -34.03
C ASN A 46 2.94 8.02 -33.02
N GLU A 47 1.99 8.87 -33.38
CA GLU A 47 1.51 9.96 -32.53
C GLU A 47 1.08 9.52 -31.13
N LYS A 48 0.43 8.34 -31.02
CA LYS A 48 0.02 7.78 -29.71
C LYS A 48 1.23 7.50 -28.83
N PHE A 49 2.31 6.98 -29.41
CA PHE A 49 3.56 6.75 -28.67
C PHE A 49 4.16 8.07 -28.19
N ILE A 50 4.14 9.12 -29.03
CA ILE A 50 4.63 10.45 -28.65
C ILE A 50 3.83 10.99 -27.48
N VAL A 51 2.49 11.02 -27.57
CA VAL A 51 1.61 11.55 -26.51
C VAL A 51 1.84 10.82 -25.20
N ILE A 52 1.85 9.49 -25.22
CA ILE A 52 2.05 8.67 -24.01
C ILE A 52 3.46 8.87 -23.46
N SER A 53 4.49 8.94 -24.31
CA SER A 53 5.88 9.17 -23.86
C SER A 53 6.06 10.56 -23.26
N THR A 54 5.44 11.59 -23.83
CA THR A 54 5.45 12.94 -23.29
C THR A 54 4.76 12.97 -21.93
N PHE A 55 3.56 12.40 -21.82
CA PHE A 55 2.85 12.28 -20.54
C PHE A 55 3.67 11.54 -19.50
N ALA A 56 4.32 10.44 -19.89
CA ALA A 56 5.21 9.69 -19.01
C ALA A 56 6.42 10.51 -18.58
N ALA A 57 7.05 11.26 -19.47
CA ALA A 57 8.28 12.02 -19.22
C ALA A 57 8.07 13.24 -18.31
N THR A 58 6.92 13.91 -18.39
CA THR A 58 6.60 15.12 -17.62
C THR A 58 6.88 15.00 -16.12
N PRO A 59 6.36 14.01 -15.36
CA PRO A 59 6.65 13.88 -13.93
C PRO A 59 8.12 13.57 -13.62
N PHE A 60 8.84 12.85 -14.50
CA PHE A 60 10.26 12.59 -14.27
C PHE A 60 11.07 13.86 -14.42
N LEU A 61 10.82 14.63 -15.49
CA LEU A 61 11.47 15.91 -15.74
C LEU A 61 11.13 16.92 -14.64
N GLY A 62 9.86 17.06 -14.28
CA GLY A 62 9.42 17.93 -13.19
C GLY A 62 10.02 17.51 -11.84
N GLY A 63 10.07 16.21 -11.55
CA GLY A 63 10.63 15.66 -10.32
C GLY A 63 12.14 15.89 -10.15
N LEU A 64 12.89 16.11 -11.25
CA LEU A 64 14.30 16.52 -11.18
C LEU A 64 14.47 17.90 -10.52
N PHE A 65 13.45 18.76 -10.63
CA PHE A 65 13.43 20.11 -10.10
C PHE A 65 12.48 20.28 -8.90
N PHE A 66 11.85 19.20 -8.44
CA PHE A 66 10.92 19.23 -7.32
C PHE A 66 11.62 19.63 -6.01
N SER A 67 11.15 20.73 -5.41
CA SER A 67 11.63 21.32 -4.16
C SER A 67 10.65 21.18 -2.99
N GLY A 68 9.42 20.69 -3.23
CA GLY A 68 8.44 20.47 -2.18
C GLY A 68 8.90 19.43 -1.16
N ASN A 69 8.32 19.47 0.05
CA ASN A 69 8.69 18.59 1.18
C ASN A 69 10.22 18.51 1.42
N ASN A 70 10.90 19.66 1.46
CA ASN A 70 12.36 19.76 1.60
C ASN A 70 13.15 19.01 0.50
N GLY A 71 12.56 18.90 -0.70
CA GLY A 71 13.12 18.12 -1.81
C GLY A 71 12.96 16.60 -1.66
N ASN A 72 12.21 16.11 -0.67
CA ASN A 72 11.92 14.68 -0.54
C ASN A 72 10.86 14.25 -1.55
N LEU A 73 11.19 13.24 -2.34
CA LEU A 73 10.30 12.68 -3.35
C LEU A 73 9.96 11.25 -2.95
N TYR A 74 8.68 10.93 -2.96
CA TYR A 74 8.17 9.63 -2.53
C TYR A 74 7.64 8.86 -3.73
N ASP A 75 7.67 7.54 -3.63
CA ASP A 75 7.24 6.66 -4.72
C ASP A 75 5.75 6.84 -5.03
N TYR A 76 4.90 7.06 -4.02
CA TYR A 76 3.45 7.24 -4.21
C TYR A 76 3.09 8.45 -5.08
N TYR A 77 3.98 9.44 -5.25
CA TYR A 77 3.79 10.52 -6.22
C TYR A 77 3.74 10.02 -7.67
N PHE A 78 4.26 8.81 -7.95
CA PHE A 78 4.27 8.17 -9.27
C PHE A 78 3.13 7.17 -9.49
N THR A 79 2.18 7.04 -8.56
CA THR A 79 1.09 6.03 -8.62
C THR A 79 0.33 6.05 -9.94
N GLY A 80 0.02 7.26 -10.46
CA GLY A 80 -0.65 7.41 -11.76
C GLY A 80 0.20 7.10 -13.00
N TYR A 81 1.52 6.93 -12.84
CA TYR A 81 2.46 6.78 -13.96
C TYR A 81 3.04 5.37 -14.08
N TYR A 82 2.87 4.51 -13.08
CA TYR A 82 3.34 3.12 -13.14
C TYR A 82 2.75 2.36 -14.32
N PHE A 83 1.44 2.47 -14.53
CA PHE A 83 0.77 1.82 -15.64
C PHE A 83 1.28 2.32 -16.99
N VAL A 84 1.47 3.64 -17.12
CA VAL A 84 1.98 4.25 -18.36
C VAL A 84 3.39 3.75 -18.69
N PHE A 85 4.27 3.67 -17.68
CA PHE A 85 5.60 3.12 -17.86
C PHE A 85 5.57 1.64 -18.29
N ILE A 86 4.73 0.83 -17.64
CA ILE A 86 4.54 -0.58 -18.01
C ILE A 86 4.06 -0.71 -19.45
N LEU A 87 3.09 0.11 -19.87
CA LEU A 87 2.60 0.12 -21.26
C LEU A 87 3.69 0.46 -22.28
N LEU A 88 4.49 1.49 -22.03
CA LEU A 88 5.60 1.88 -22.91
C LEU A 88 6.65 0.77 -23.00
N PHE A 89 7.02 0.18 -21.86
CA PHE A 89 7.94 -0.94 -21.78
C PHE A 89 7.41 -2.15 -22.58
N SER A 90 6.17 -2.56 -22.31
CA SER A 90 5.52 -3.69 -23.00
C SER A 90 5.37 -3.47 -24.51
N TYR A 91 5.07 -2.23 -24.95
CA TYR A 91 5.03 -1.89 -26.36
C TYR A 91 6.39 -2.13 -27.04
N LEU A 92 7.48 -1.66 -26.43
CA LEU A 92 8.83 -1.83 -26.98
C LEU A 92 9.29 -3.29 -26.95
N VAL A 93 9.01 -4.03 -25.87
CA VAL A 93 9.26 -5.48 -25.80
C VAL A 93 8.51 -6.21 -26.91
N THR A 94 7.26 -5.84 -27.19
CA THR A 94 6.46 -6.43 -28.28
C THR A 94 7.09 -6.17 -29.66
N LYS A 95 7.65 -4.97 -29.88
CA LYS A 95 8.36 -4.63 -31.12
C LYS A 95 9.64 -5.46 -31.28
N ILE A 96 10.40 -5.65 -30.20
CA ILE A 96 11.59 -6.53 -30.17
C ILE A 96 11.19 -7.98 -30.45
N ALA A 97 10.11 -8.46 -29.84
CA ALA A 97 9.61 -9.84 -29.94
C ALA A 97 9.05 -10.24 -31.31
N ARG A 98 9.13 -9.38 -32.33
CA ARG A 98 8.79 -9.76 -33.71
C ARG A 98 9.81 -10.76 -34.30
N GLY A 99 11.08 -10.68 -33.91
CA GLY A 99 12.11 -11.64 -34.31
C GLY A 99 12.26 -12.79 -33.32
N THR A 100 12.80 -13.93 -33.77
CA THR A 100 12.99 -15.14 -32.92
C THR A 100 13.78 -14.85 -31.66
N ALA A 101 14.92 -14.15 -31.77
CA ALA A 101 15.73 -13.76 -30.61
C ALA A 101 14.94 -12.87 -29.63
N GLY A 102 14.14 -11.93 -30.15
CA GLY A 102 13.29 -11.08 -29.31
C GLY A 102 12.19 -11.87 -28.58
N LYS A 103 11.62 -12.90 -29.21
CA LYS A 103 10.65 -13.79 -28.55
C LYS A 103 11.30 -14.51 -27.38
N ILE A 104 12.51 -15.03 -27.55
CA ILE A 104 13.28 -15.69 -26.48
C ILE A 104 13.51 -14.71 -25.32
N ILE A 105 13.89 -13.47 -25.62
CA ILE A 105 14.08 -12.43 -24.59
C ILE A 105 12.77 -12.12 -23.85
N ALA A 106 11.65 -12.00 -24.56
CA ALA A 106 10.35 -11.77 -23.95
C ALA A 106 9.90 -12.95 -23.07
N ILE A 107 10.12 -14.19 -23.52
CA ILE A 107 9.85 -15.40 -22.73
C ILE A 107 10.73 -15.43 -21.48
N LEU A 108 12.02 -15.13 -21.61
CA LEU A 108 12.96 -15.05 -20.49
C LEU A 108 12.51 -13.98 -19.49
N PHE A 109 12.14 -12.79 -19.95
CA PHE A 109 11.60 -11.73 -19.12
C PHE A 109 10.36 -12.19 -18.33
N LEU A 110 9.38 -12.78 -19.02
CA LEU A 110 8.15 -13.26 -18.39
C LEU A 110 8.41 -14.42 -17.42
N GLY A 111 9.31 -15.35 -17.76
CA GLY A 111 9.70 -16.46 -16.89
C GLY A 111 10.35 -15.98 -15.60
N ILE A 112 11.31 -15.05 -15.69
CA ILE A 112 11.93 -14.40 -14.52
C ILE A 112 10.87 -13.63 -13.72
N PHE A 113 9.96 -12.92 -14.40
CA PHE A 113 8.89 -12.17 -13.76
C PHE A 113 7.94 -13.04 -12.96
N ILE A 114 7.48 -14.13 -13.54
CA ILE A 114 6.61 -15.08 -12.83
C ILE A 114 7.39 -15.68 -11.66
N TYR A 115 8.62 -16.15 -11.87
CA TYR A 115 9.41 -16.80 -10.82
C TYR A 115 9.65 -15.88 -9.62
N LYS A 116 10.09 -14.64 -9.86
CA LYS A 116 10.40 -13.67 -8.79
C LYS A 116 9.15 -13.22 -8.03
N ASN A 117 8.07 -12.89 -8.76
CA ASN A 117 6.85 -12.46 -8.09
C ASN A 117 6.13 -13.61 -7.40
N MET A 118 6.17 -14.84 -7.95
CA MET A 118 5.53 -16.02 -7.34
C MET A 118 6.07 -16.30 -5.93
N ALA A 119 7.37 -16.11 -5.69
CA ALA A 119 7.96 -16.30 -4.37
C ALA A 119 7.37 -15.33 -3.33
N GLU A 120 7.22 -14.06 -3.68
CA GLU A 120 6.65 -13.04 -2.80
C GLU A 120 5.13 -13.20 -2.66
N TYR A 121 4.43 -13.54 -3.76
CA TYR A 121 3.02 -13.88 -3.70
C TYR A 121 2.77 -15.06 -2.76
N LYS A 122 3.58 -16.12 -2.81
CA LYS A 122 3.46 -17.24 -1.86
C LYS A 122 3.60 -16.79 -0.42
N LYS A 123 4.54 -15.90 -0.09
CA LYS A 123 4.67 -15.34 1.27
C LYS A 123 3.42 -14.59 1.70
N ALA A 124 2.84 -13.77 0.80
CA ALA A 124 1.63 -13.01 1.09
C ALA A 124 0.39 -13.90 1.25
N TYR A 125 0.22 -14.91 0.40
CA TYR A 125 -0.94 -15.83 0.46
C TYR A 125 -0.84 -16.87 1.58
N LEU A 126 0.38 -17.24 1.98
CA LEU A 126 0.64 -18.15 3.10
C LEU A 126 0.81 -17.40 4.43
N LEU A 127 0.55 -16.08 4.44
CA LEU A 127 0.61 -15.27 5.65
C LEU A 127 -0.38 -15.84 6.67
N ASN A 128 0.12 -16.13 7.87
CA ASN A 128 -0.75 -16.57 8.96
C ASN A 128 -1.58 -15.38 9.44
N VAL A 129 -2.85 -15.33 9.03
CA VAL A 129 -3.81 -14.29 9.43
C VAL A 129 -4.13 -14.24 10.93
N ASN A 130 -3.65 -15.23 11.70
CA ASN A 130 -3.72 -15.25 13.17
C ASN A 130 -2.42 -14.79 13.84
N ASP A 131 -1.37 -14.50 13.06
CA ASP A 131 -0.15 -13.95 13.61
C ASP A 131 -0.42 -12.59 14.25
N TYR A 132 0.17 -12.37 15.41
CA TYR A 132 -0.06 -11.19 16.25
C TYR A 132 0.44 -9.87 15.63
N LYS A 133 1.15 -9.92 14.49
CA LYS A 133 1.55 -8.73 13.72
C LYS A 133 0.70 -8.51 12.49
N THR A 134 -0.18 -9.45 12.16
CA THR A 134 -0.91 -9.40 10.90
C THR A 134 -2.17 -8.56 11.05
N ILE A 135 -2.24 -7.50 10.24
CA ILE A 135 -3.40 -6.64 10.08
C ILE A 135 -4.00 -6.90 8.69
N VAL A 136 -5.23 -7.40 8.66
CA VAL A 136 -5.95 -7.75 7.44
C VAL A 136 -7.43 -7.42 7.58
N LEU A 137 -8.08 -7.06 6.48
CA LEU A 137 -9.47 -6.57 6.48
C LEU A 137 -10.45 -7.51 7.19
N ASN A 138 -10.34 -8.83 6.99
CA ASN A 138 -11.23 -9.78 7.65
C ASN A 138 -11.08 -9.78 9.18
N ARG A 139 -9.88 -9.50 9.72
CA ARG A 139 -9.64 -9.34 11.17
C ARG A 139 -10.16 -8.01 11.68
N GLN A 140 -10.00 -6.92 10.91
CA GLN A 140 -10.57 -5.61 11.22
C GLN A 140 -12.11 -5.70 11.30
N MET A 141 -12.75 -6.36 10.34
CA MET A 141 -14.19 -6.60 10.35
C MET A 141 -14.64 -7.50 11.51
N ALA A 142 -13.84 -8.52 11.88
CA ALA A 142 -14.15 -9.38 13.02
C ALA A 142 -14.05 -8.64 14.36
N ALA A 143 -13.08 -7.74 14.50
CA ALA A 143 -12.93 -6.87 15.66
C ALA A 143 -14.16 -5.96 15.84
N ILE A 144 -14.62 -5.33 14.75
CA ILE A 144 -15.84 -4.50 14.76
C ILE A 144 -17.09 -5.36 15.01
N ASP A 145 -17.18 -6.54 14.40
CA ASP A 145 -18.30 -7.47 14.64
C ASP A 145 -18.40 -7.90 16.09
N TRP A 146 -17.26 -8.10 16.76
CA TRP A 146 -17.22 -8.37 18.18
C TRP A 146 -17.76 -7.19 18.99
N ILE A 147 -17.33 -5.95 18.71
CA ILE A 147 -17.82 -4.74 19.40
C ILE A 147 -19.34 -4.65 19.32
N TYR A 148 -19.92 -4.78 18.12
CA TYR A 148 -21.37 -4.68 17.97
C TYR A 148 -22.15 -5.81 18.65
N LYS A 149 -21.61 -7.03 18.62
CA LYS A 149 -22.22 -8.18 19.32
C LYS A 149 -22.17 -8.01 20.83
N ASP A 150 -21.04 -7.58 21.35
CA ASP A 150 -20.83 -7.33 22.77
C ASP A 150 -21.68 -6.15 23.27
N ALA A 151 -21.73 -5.06 22.49
CA ALA A 151 -22.58 -3.92 22.81
C ALA A 151 -24.06 -4.33 22.90
N ASN A 152 -24.50 -5.32 22.12
CA ASN A 152 -25.84 -5.89 22.16
C ASN A 152 -26.94 -4.81 22.14
N GLY A 153 -26.78 -3.80 21.28
CA GLY A 153 -27.70 -2.67 21.14
C GLY A 153 -27.53 -1.53 22.16
N ARG A 154 -26.62 -1.64 23.13
CA ARG A 154 -26.25 -0.55 24.04
C ARG A 154 -25.62 0.61 23.27
N GLU A 155 -25.83 1.83 23.73
CA GLU A 155 -25.08 3.01 23.27
C GLU A 155 -23.61 2.88 23.69
N PHE A 156 -22.67 3.13 22.77
CA PHE A 156 -21.23 3.04 23.06
C PHE A 156 -20.41 4.12 22.32
N ASN A 157 -19.21 4.36 22.82
CA ASN A 157 -18.15 5.09 22.11
C ASN A 157 -17.06 4.13 21.62
N VAL A 158 -16.28 4.58 20.65
CA VAL A 158 -15.04 3.91 20.24
C VAL A 158 -13.90 4.93 20.24
N ASP A 159 -12.73 4.53 20.73
CA ASP A 159 -11.46 5.24 20.56
C ASP A 159 -10.46 4.32 19.86
N GLU A 160 -9.82 4.81 18.80
CA GLU A 160 -9.11 4.02 17.80
C GLU A 160 -7.65 4.44 17.71
N TYR A 161 -6.74 3.47 17.65
CA TYR A 161 -5.33 3.69 17.34
C TYR A 161 -4.88 2.85 16.15
N VAL A 162 -4.41 3.53 15.09
CA VAL A 162 -3.87 2.90 13.88
C VAL A 162 -2.61 3.64 13.46
N PRO A 163 -1.44 3.00 13.28
CA PRO A 163 -0.25 3.67 12.73
C PRO A 163 -0.48 4.14 11.27
N PRO A 164 -0.16 5.39 10.87
CA PRO A 164 0.50 6.48 11.62
C PRO A 164 -0.49 7.50 12.25
N VAL A 165 -1.29 7.04 13.20
CA VAL A 165 -2.22 7.77 14.10
C VAL A 165 -3.34 8.54 13.39
N ILE A 166 -3.88 8.01 12.30
CA ILE A 166 -5.11 8.53 11.67
C ILE A 166 -6.06 7.37 11.40
N PRO A 167 -7.15 7.20 12.19
CA PRO A 167 -7.97 6.00 12.17
C PRO A 167 -9.04 5.99 11.07
N TYR A 168 -8.82 6.66 9.94
CA TYR A 168 -9.81 6.74 8.84
C TYR A 168 -10.30 5.36 8.37
N ALA A 169 -9.44 4.34 8.43
CA ALA A 169 -9.82 2.98 8.09
C ALA A 169 -10.94 2.45 9.00
N TYR A 170 -10.82 2.57 10.33
CA TYR A 170 -11.85 2.09 11.25
C TYR A 170 -13.06 3.00 11.27
N GLN A 171 -12.89 4.32 11.20
CA GLN A 171 -14.01 5.26 11.09
C GLN A 171 -14.91 4.91 9.90
N TYR A 172 -14.31 4.63 8.74
CA TYR A 172 -15.04 4.15 7.57
C TYR A 172 -15.68 2.78 7.80
N LEU A 173 -14.98 1.82 8.42
CA LEU A 173 -15.54 0.49 8.65
C LEU A 173 -16.70 0.50 9.66
N PHE A 174 -16.64 1.29 10.72
CA PHE A 174 -17.76 1.50 11.64
C PHE A 174 -18.94 2.14 10.92
N GLN A 175 -18.68 3.18 10.12
CA GLN A 175 -19.73 3.80 9.31
C GLN A 175 -20.39 2.77 8.39
N TRP A 176 -19.61 2.08 7.57
CA TRP A 176 -20.10 1.13 6.58
C TRP A 176 -20.83 -0.06 7.21
N LEU A 177 -20.22 -0.74 8.18
CA LEU A 177 -20.81 -1.93 8.80
C LEU A 177 -21.97 -1.55 9.72
N GLY A 178 -21.85 -0.42 10.43
CA GLY A 178 -22.92 0.13 11.25
C GLY A 178 -24.16 0.50 10.42
N GLU A 179 -24.00 1.08 9.24
CA GLU A 179 -25.12 1.41 8.34
C GLU A 179 -25.71 0.17 7.67
N VAL A 180 -24.87 -0.72 7.14
CA VAL A 180 -25.34 -1.83 6.30
C VAL A 180 -25.82 -3.02 7.14
N LYS A 181 -25.07 -3.40 8.18
CA LYS A 181 -25.28 -4.65 8.93
C LYS A 181 -25.95 -4.45 10.29
N TYR A 182 -25.49 -3.49 11.11
CA TYR A 182 -25.92 -3.38 12.51
C TYR A 182 -27.02 -2.33 12.76
N LYS A 183 -27.25 -1.43 11.81
CA LYS A 183 -28.19 -0.30 11.94
C LYS A 183 -27.94 0.57 13.17
N ALA A 184 -26.68 0.68 13.57
CA ALA A 184 -26.24 1.44 14.75
C ALA A 184 -24.84 2.02 14.51
N GLN A 185 -24.59 3.21 15.06
CA GLN A 185 -23.30 3.90 14.98
C GLN A 185 -22.76 4.18 16.37
N PRO A 186 -21.43 4.17 16.56
CA PRO A 186 -20.82 4.71 17.76
C PRO A 186 -21.25 6.15 17.97
N LEU A 187 -21.46 6.54 19.22
CA LEU A 187 -21.81 7.90 19.56
C LEU A 187 -20.58 8.78 19.65
N THR A 188 -20.78 10.06 19.37
CA THR A 188 -19.76 11.11 19.55
C THR A 188 -19.80 11.72 20.95
N LYS A 189 -20.97 11.73 21.61
CA LYS A 189 -21.10 12.13 23.02
C LYS A 189 -20.51 11.04 23.93
N ASN A 190 -19.86 11.44 25.02
CA ASN A 190 -19.34 10.47 25.99
C ASN A 190 -20.48 9.68 26.65
N VAL A 191 -20.39 8.36 26.60
CA VAL A 191 -21.26 7.40 27.31
C VAL A 191 -20.41 6.41 28.12
N ASP A 192 -21.03 5.73 29.07
CA ASP A 192 -20.37 4.85 30.04
C ASP A 192 -19.59 3.71 29.38
N LEU A 193 -20.14 3.11 28.32
CA LEU A 193 -19.54 2.02 27.56
C LEU A 193 -18.58 2.57 26.50
N LEU A 194 -17.29 2.29 26.66
CA LEU A 194 -16.23 2.67 25.74
C LEU A 194 -15.54 1.43 25.20
N TYR A 195 -15.42 1.32 23.89
CA TYR A 195 -14.51 0.37 23.27
C TYR A 195 -13.22 1.07 22.87
N THR A 196 -12.08 0.46 23.16
CA THR A 196 -10.80 0.86 22.56
C THR A 196 -10.39 -0.19 21.54
N LEU A 197 -10.04 0.25 20.34
CA LEU A 197 -9.55 -0.61 19.27
C LEU A 197 -8.17 -0.12 18.85
N TYR A 198 -7.16 -0.97 18.89
CA TYR A 198 -5.82 -0.58 18.46
C TYR A 198 -5.07 -1.68 17.71
N GLU A 199 -4.28 -1.24 16.74
CA GLU A 199 -3.31 -2.10 16.05
C GLU A 199 -1.96 -2.08 16.76
N VAL A 200 -1.23 -3.19 16.72
CA VAL A 200 0.17 -3.23 17.13
C VAL A 200 1.00 -2.27 16.27
N ASP A 201 1.98 -1.62 16.89
CA ASP A 201 2.92 -0.72 16.22
C ASP A 201 4.36 -1.18 16.46
N PRO A 202 4.85 -2.22 15.74
CA PRO A 202 6.19 -2.75 15.98
C PRO A 202 7.31 -1.77 15.64
N ASP A 203 7.07 -0.86 14.68
CA ASP A 203 8.06 0.10 14.20
C ASP A 203 8.16 1.31 15.13
N HIS A 204 7.06 1.67 15.80
CA HIS A 204 6.99 2.79 16.75
C HIS A 204 6.20 2.43 18.03
N PRO A 205 6.66 1.45 18.82
CA PRO A 205 5.94 0.94 19.99
C PRO A 205 5.67 2.01 21.04
N GLU A 206 6.51 3.05 21.10
CA GLU A 206 6.35 4.20 22.00
C GLU A 206 5.04 4.98 21.77
N ARG A 207 4.55 5.01 20.52
CA ARG A 207 3.33 5.74 20.17
C ARG A 207 2.09 5.04 20.66
N LEU A 208 2.03 3.72 20.46
CA LEU A 208 0.97 2.89 21.00
C LEU A 208 0.98 2.94 22.52
N GLN A 209 2.15 2.82 23.14
CA GLN A 209 2.27 2.90 24.60
C GLN A 209 1.77 4.24 25.15
N ALA A 210 2.17 5.36 24.53
CA ALA A 210 1.69 6.67 24.91
C ALA A 210 0.16 6.83 24.74
N TRP A 211 -0.45 6.19 23.73
CA TRP A 211 -1.91 6.15 23.59
C TRP A 211 -2.56 5.30 24.69
N LEU A 212 -2.05 4.10 24.96
CA LEU A 212 -2.54 3.22 26.02
C LEU A 212 -2.47 3.88 27.41
N ASP A 213 -1.40 4.62 27.68
CA ASP A 213 -1.24 5.34 28.95
C ASP A 213 -2.30 6.44 29.14
N ARG A 214 -2.74 7.10 28.05
CA ARG A 214 -3.88 8.03 28.11
C ARG A 214 -5.18 7.29 28.40
N GLN A 215 -5.40 6.10 27.81
CA GLN A 215 -6.63 5.32 28.02
C GLN A 215 -6.82 4.87 29.47
N LYS A 216 -5.73 4.69 30.24
CA LYS A 216 -5.79 4.35 31.67
C LYS A 216 -6.53 5.41 32.50
N GLY A 217 -6.45 6.69 32.11
CA GLY A 217 -7.17 7.78 32.77
C GLY A 217 -8.61 7.95 32.30
N ILE A 218 -9.05 7.22 31.27
CA ILE A 218 -10.36 7.38 30.63
C ILE A 218 -11.33 6.28 31.06
N GLY A 219 -10.87 5.04 31.14
CA GLY A 219 -11.71 3.89 31.46
C GLY A 219 -10.93 2.69 31.98
N THR A 220 -11.62 1.84 32.73
CA THR A 220 -11.09 0.56 33.22
C THR A 220 -11.44 -0.55 32.24
N VAL A 221 -10.47 -1.39 31.89
CA VAL A 221 -10.69 -2.55 31.01
C VAL A 221 -11.54 -3.59 31.74
N LEU A 222 -12.63 -4.03 31.09
CA LEU A 222 -13.49 -5.12 31.55
C LEU A 222 -13.16 -6.42 30.83
N GLU A 223 -13.04 -6.35 29.50
CA GLU A 223 -12.74 -7.48 28.64
C GLU A 223 -11.74 -7.06 27.55
N GLU A 224 -10.89 -8.00 27.11
CA GLU A 224 -9.97 -7.83 25.99
C GLU A 224 -10.08 -9.01 25.02
N GLN A 225 -10.16 -8.70 23.72
CA GLN A 225 -10.14 -9.68 22.64
C GLN A 225 -9.08 -9.33 21.59
N LYS A 226 -8.53 -10.35 20.95
CA LYS A 226 -7.44 -10.21 19.95
C LYS A 226 -7.82 -10.81 18.62
N PHE A 227 -7.55 -10.06 17.55
CA PHE A 227 -7.81 -10.44 16.17
C PHE A 227 -6.54 -10.22 15.33
N GLY A 228 -5.61 -11.17 15.40
CA GLY A 228 -4.27 -10.99 14.80
C GLY A 228 -3.53 -9.88 15.53
N GLY A 229 -3.07 -8.85 14.80
CA GLY A 229 -2.43 -7.67 15.40
C GLY A 229 -3.38 -6.58 15.89
N ILE A 230 -4.67 -6.86 15.98
CA ILE A 230 -5.69 -5.92 16.46
C ILE A 230 -6.12 -6.35 17.85
N VAL A 231 -6.18 -5.41 18.78
CA VAL A 231 -6.72 -5.62 20.12
C VAL A 231 -7.94 -4.74 20.29
N VAL A 232 -9.01 -5.32 20.83
CA VAL A 232 -10.22 -4.62 21.23
C VAL A 232 -10.41 -4.80 22.72
N GLN A 233 -10.76 -3.73 23.42
CA GLN A 233 -11.11 -3.79 24.83
C GLN A 233 -12.48 -3.17 25.07
N GLU A 234 -13.34 -3.85 25.81
CA GLU A 234 -14.50 -3.23 26.46
C GLU A 234 -13.99 -2.49 27.70
N ARG A 235 -14.41 -1.24 27.87
CA ARG A 235 -14.02 -0.39 28.99
C ARG A 235 -15.23 0.28 29.60
N GLN A 236 -15.20 0.36 30.92
CA GLN A 236 -16.08 1.23 31.68
C GLN A 236 -15.39 2.58 31.90
N ARG A 237 -16.00 3.68 31.46
CA ARG A 237 -15.43 5.01 31.72
C ARG A 237 -15.34 5.31 33.22
N ILE A 238 -14.25 5.96 33.61
CA ILE A 238 -14.05 6.49 34.96
C ILE A 238 -14.91 7.74 35.10
N LYS A 239 -15.62 7.86 36.23
CA LYS A 239 -16.46 9.03 36.56
C LYS A 239 -15.66 10.12 37.26
#